data_AF-A0A7C5P2Z3-F1
#
_entry.id   AF-A0A7C5P2Z3-F1
#
_cell.length_a   1.000
_cell.length_b   1.000
_cell.length_c   1.000
_cell.angle_alpha   90.00
_cell.angle_beta   90.00
_cell.angle_gamma   90.00
#
_symmetry.space_group_name_H-M   'P 1'
#
loop_
_entity.id
_entity.type
_entity.pdbx_description
1 polymer ?
#
loop_
_entity_poly.entity_id
_entity_poly.type
_entity_poly.pdbx_seq_one_letter_code
_entity_poly.pdbx_strand_id
1 'polypeptide(L)'
;MASVSVEDVRDVLNIGSADIPDAKIAKMIKRAEVALELELGREIDYADCTEAEKEAITVLAAIYAICYLTGGSAAGLSFSLGDKNVSVLGNAPPLSVLQSELERILTHLKQPYLGRV
;
A
#
# COMPACT_ATOMS: atom_id res chain seq x y z
N MET A 1 -5.72 12.48 -14.28
CA MET A 1 -5.51 12.43 -12.83
C MET A 1 -5.98 11.09 -12.36
N ALA A 2 -5.18 10.45 -11.51
CA ALA A 2 -5.37 9.08 -11.06
C ALA A 2 -6.10 9.11 -9.72
N SER A 3 -6.98 8.15 -9.47
CA SER A 3 -7.60 7.95 -8.16
C SER A 3 -7.43 6.51 -7.72
N VAL A 4 -7.24 6.32 -6.41
CA VAL A 4 -7.15 5.00 -5.79
C VAL A 4 -8.53 4.61 -5.32
N SER A 5 -9.08 3.54 -5.90
CA SER A 5 -10.36 3.00 -5.47
C SER A 5 -10.19 1.72 -4.67
N VAL A 6 -11.23 1.37 -3.90
CA VAL A 6 -11.30 0.14 -3.12
C VAL A 6 -11.13 -1.10 -4.01
N GLU A 7 -11.64 -1.01 -5.23
CA GLU A 7 -11.54 -2.02 -6.28
C GLU A 7 -10.10 -2.22 -6.80
N ASP A 8 -9.30 -1.16 -7.00
CA ASP A 8 -7.89 -1.28 -7.42
C ASP A 8 -7.10 -2.15 -6.43
N VAL A 9 -7.29 -1.91 -5.13
CA VAL A 9 -6.59 -2.67 -4.07
C VAL A 9 -7.03 -4.13 -4.04
N ARG A 10 -8.32 -4.40 -4.33
CA ARG A 10 -8.85 -5.77 -4.39
C ARG A 10 -8.34 -6.54 -5.59
N ASP A 11 -8.25 -5.87 -6.74
CA ASP A 11 -7.73 -6.44 -7.98
C ASP A 11 -6.26 -6.85 -7.81
N VAL A 12 -5.43 -5.97 -7.25
CA VAL A 12 -4.01 -6.24 -6.96
C VAL A 12 -3.82 -7.45 -6.03
N LEU A 13 -4.69 -7.60 -5.05
CA LEU A 13 -4.64 -8.71 -4.10
C LEU A 13 -5.37 -9.96 -4.57
N ASN A 14 -6.15 -9.85 -5.65
CA ASN A 14 -7.05 -10.89 -6.12
C ASN A 14 -7.95 -11.46 -5.00
N ILE A 15 -8.50 -10.57 -4.16
CA ILE A 15 -9.39 -10.91 -3.03
C ILE A 15 -10.79 -10.34 -3.22
N GLY A 16 -11.78 -10.98 -2.60
CA GLY A 16 -13.16 -10.53 -2.65
C GLY A 16 -13.52 -9.53 -1.56
N SER A 17 -14.70 -8.92 -1.67
CA SER A 17 -15.33 -8.14 -0.60
C SER A 17 -15.66 -8.94 0.66
N ALA A 18 -15.65 -10.27 0.57
CA ALA A 18 -15.83 -11.19 1.69
C ALA A 18 -14.61 -11.26 2.62
N ASP A 19 -13.40 -11.03 2.09
CA ASP A 19 -12.15 -11.11 2.86
C ASP A 19 -11.92 -9.84 3.69
N ILE A 20 -12.11 -8.67 3.07
CA ILE A 20 -11.91 -7.38 3.72
C ILE A 20 -13.07 -6.42 3.36
N PRO A 21 -13.77 -5.86 4.37
CA PRO A 21 -14.83 -4.89 4.12
C PRO A 21 -14.29 -3.58 3.56
N ASP A 22 -15.06 -2.94 2.69
CA ASP A 22 -14.72 -1.72 1.95
C ASP A 22 -14.32 -0.58 2.89
N ALA A 23 -15.01 -0.46 4.03
CA ALA A 23 -14.70 0.52 5.07
C ALA A 23 -13.27 0.35 5.64
N LYS A 24 -12.75 -0.88 5.66
CA LYS A 24 -11.40 -1.17 6.14
C LYS A 24 -10.36 -0.84 5.08
N ILE A 25 -10.61 -1.21 3.82
CA ILE A 25 -9.74 -0.88 2.69
C ILE A 25 -9.67 0.65 2.52
N ALA A 26 -10.80 1.36 2.58
CA ALA A 26 -10.82 2.83 2.54
C ALA A 26 -9.97 3.45 3.67
N LYS A 27 -10.01 2.86 4.88
CA LYS A 27 -9.15 3.28 6.00
C LYS A 27 -7.67 2.95 5.77
N MET A 28 -7.36 1.89 5.04
CA MET A 28 -5.99 1.52 4.66
C MET A 28 -5.43 2.45 3.59
N ILE A 29 -6.23 2.79 2.57
CA ILE A 29 -5.89 3.79 1.55
C ILE A 29 -5.56 5.13 2.22
N LYS A 30 -6.43 5.61 3.11
CA LYS A 30 -6.19 6.86 3.84
C LYS A 30 -4.97 6.82 4.77
N ARG A 31 -4.64 5.65 5.32
CA ARG A 31 -3.40 5.47 6.09
C ARG A 31 -2.17 5.48 5.19
N ALA A 32 -2.30 4.90 3.99
CA ALA A 32 -1.23 4.83 3.01
C ALA A 32 -0.89 6.20 2.44
N GLU A 33 -1.92 6.98 2.11
CA GLU A 33 -1.84 8.40 1.80
C GLU A 33 -1.03 9.14 2.88
N VAL A 34 -1.50 9.16 4.13
CA VAL A 34 -0.81 9.85 5.24
C VAL A 34 0.63 9.37 5.44
N ALA A 35 0.90 8.07 5.26
CA ALA A 35 2.26 7.54 5.35
C ALA A 35 3.16 8.04 4.22
N LEU A 36 2.64 8.11 2.98
CA LEU A 36 3.34 8.70 1.84
C LEU A 36 3.56 10.20 2.06
N GLU A 37 2.57 10.93 2.57
CA GLU A 37 2.66 12.36 2.86
C GLU A 37 3.75 12.67 3.88
N LEU A 38 3.81 11.87 4.96
CA LEU A 38 4.84 11.98 5.99
C LEU A 38 6.25 11.70 5.46
N GLU A 39 6.37 10.78 4.51
CA GLU A 39 7.66 10.35 3.96
C GLU A 39 8.16 11.27 2.83
N LEU A 40 7.24 11.81 2.02
CA LEU A 40 7.56 12.78 0.96
C LEU A 40 7.58 14.23 1.46
N GLY A 41 7.02 14.48 2.64
CA GLY A 41 6.90 15.81 3.21
C GLY A 41 5.98 16.74 2.40
N ARG A 42 5.00 16.18 1.69
CA ARG A 42 4.02 16.92 0.85
C ARG A 42 2.63 16.34 1.02
N GLU A 43 1.61 17.17 0.81
CA GLU A 43 0.21 16.74 0.82
C GLU A 43 -0.09 15.94 -0.45
N ILE A 44 -0.71 14.77 -0.30
CA ILE A 44 -1.06 13.86 -1.40
C ILE A 44 -2.52 13.51 -1.25
N ASP A 45 -3.30 13.71 -2.30
CA ASP A 45 -4.71 13.38 -2.31
C ASP A 45 -4.93 12.10 -3.12
N TYR A 46 -5.43 11.03 -2.48
CA TYR A 46 -5.68 9.75 -3.16
C TYR A 46 -6.76 9.82 -4.26
N ALA A 47 -7.59 10.87 -4.28
CA ALA A 47 -8.59 11.10 -5.33
C ALA A 47 -8.03 11.94 -6.50
N ASP A 48 -6.92 12.64 -6.30
CA ASP A 48 -6.26 13.47 -7.30
C ASP A 48 -4.72 13.35 -7.23
N CYS A 49 -4.21 12.20 -7.65
CA CYS A 49 -2.78 11.89 -7.59
C CYS A 49 -2.18 11.56 -8.97
N THR A 50 -0.85 11.57 -9.03
CA THR A 50 -0.11 11.07 -10.20
C THR A 50 -0.19 9.54 -10.26
N GLU A 51 0.00 8.95 -11.44
CA GLU A 51 0.01 7.48 -11.61
C GLU A 51 1.00 6.79 -10.64
N ALA A 52 2.15 7.43 -10.39
CA ALA A 52 3.16 6.92 -9.45
C ALA A 52 2.69 6.94 -7.99
N GLU A 53 1.96 7.98 -7.58
CA GLU A 53 1.37 8.07 -6.25
C GLU A 53 0.19 7.11 -6.10
N LYS A 54 -0.64 6.98 -7.14
CA LYS A 54 -1.72 5.99 -7.19
C LYS A 54 -1.16 4.59 -6.96
N GLU A 55 -0.13 4.22 -7.70
CA GLU A 55 0.50 2.91 -7.58
C GLU A 55 1.10 2.70 -6.17
N ALA A 56 1.81 3.70 -5.64
CA ALA A 56 2.36 3.65 -4.29
C ALA A 56 1.30 3.42 -3.21
N ILE A 57 0.21 4.19 -3.25
CA ILE A 57 -0.89 4.09 -2.27
C ILE A 57 -1.61 2.75 -2.42
N THR A 58 -1.83 2.29 -3.65
CA THR A 58 -2.49 1.00 -3.93
C THR A 58 -1.68 -0.17 -3.37
N VAL A 59 -0.37 -0.17 -3.62
CA VAL A 59 0.57 -1.20 -3.12
C VAL A 59 0.66 -1.17 -1.60
N LEU A 60 0.73 0.03 -1.00
CA LEU A 60 0.79 0.14 0.46
C LEU A 60 -0.52 -0.32 1.11
N ALA A 61 -1.66 0.05 0.54
CA ALA A 61 -2.97 -0.41 0.98
C ALA A 61 -3.10 -1.93 0.82
N ALA A 62 -2.55 -2.50 -0.26
CA ALA A 62 -2.50 -3.93 -0.49
C ALA A 62 -1.67 -4.66 0.59
N ILE A 63 -0.51 -4.12 0.96
CA ILE A 63 0.31 -4.64 2.07
C ILE A 63 -0.47 -4.62 3.39
N TYR A 64 -1.16 -3.52 3.68
CA TYR A 64 -1.99 -3.43 4.90
C TYR A 64 -3.13 -4.43 4.91
N ALA A 65 -3.76 -4.66 3.77
CA ALA A 65 -4.81 -5.65 3.60
C ALA A 65 -4.28 -7.07 3.82
N ILE A 66 -3.13 -7.42 3.24
CA ILE A 66 -2.47 -8.72 3.51
C ILE A 66 -2.09 -8.85 4.99
N CYS A 67 -1.52 -7.81 5.61
CA CYS A 67 -1.17 -7.84 7.03
C CYS A 67 -2.42 -8.07 7.89
N TYR A 68 -3.55 -7.47 7.53
CA TYR A 68 -4.81 -7.70 8.23
C TYR A 68 -5.32 -9.14 8.06
N LEU A 69 -5.25 -9.70 6.85
CA LEU A 69 -5.66 -11.09 6.58
C LEU A 69 -4.75 -12.11 7.26
N THR A 70 -3.46 -11.81 7.35
CA THR A 70 -2.47 -12.69 7.98
C THR A 70 -2.46 -12.61 9.51
N GLY A 71 -3.29 -11.74 10.11
CA GLY A 71 -3.23 -11.44 11.55
C GLY A 71 -1.94 -10.73 11.97
N GLY A 72 -1.21 -10.17 11.01
CA GLY A 72 -0.07 -9.30 11.20
C GLY A 72 -0.44 -7.91 11.69
N SER A 73 0.56 -7.22 12.21
CA SER A 73 0.47 -5.82 12.62
C SER A 73 1.21 -4.97 11.59
N ALA A 74 0.51 -4.00 11.00
CA ALA A 74 1.12 -2.99 10.15
C ALA A 74 0.87 -1.59 10.71
N ALA A 75 1.96 -0.83 10.89
CA ALA A 75 1.96 0.54 11.38
C ALA A 75 2.95 1.37 10.54
N GLY A 76 2.43 2.22 9.66
CA GLY A 76 3.25 3.02 8.74
C GLY A 76 3.96 2.11 7.72
N LEU A 77 5.25 2.34 7.51
CA LEU A 77 6.11 1.51 6.65
C LEU A 77 6.65 0.26 7.37
N SER A 78 6.30 0.05 8.65
CA SER A 78 6.67 -1.15 9.40
C SER A 78 5.50 -2.13 9.41
N PHE A 79 5.74 -3.33 8.87
CA PHE A 79 4.77 -4.41 8.80
C PHE A 79 5.39 -5.69 9.35
N SER A 80 4.71 -6.31 10.31
CA SER A 80 5.08 -7.57 10.94
C SER A 80 3.96 -8.58 10.73
N LEU A 81 4.29 -9.75 10.21
CA LEU A 81 3.30 -10.80 10.03
C LEU A 81 3.10 -11.58 11.33
N GLY A 82 1.84 -11.83 11.65
CA GLY A 82 1.44 -12.83 12.63
C GLY A 82 1.65 -14.21 12.03
N ASP A 83 1.93 -15.19 12.89
CA ASP A 83 2.31 -16.57 12.64
C ASP A 83 2.09 -17.19 11.23
N LYS A 84 3.11 -17.94 10.82
CA LYS A 84 3.43 -18.44 9.48
C LYS A 84 2.49 -19.56 9.02
N ASN A 85 1.18 -19.34 8.94
CA ASN A 85 0.27 -20.24 8.22
C ASN A 85 -1.07 -19.58 7.86
N VAL A 86 -1.10 -18.76 6.81
CA VAL A 86 -2.37 -18.26 6.28
C VAL A 86 -2.49 -18.69 4.83
N SER A 87 -3.27 -19.76 4.61
CA SER A 87 -3.60 -20.36 3.30
C SER A 87 -4.25 -19.40 2.30
N VAL A 88 -4.53 -18.15 2.70
CA VAL A 88 -5.07 -17.07 1.85
C VAL A 88 -3.97 -16.45 0.96
N LEU A 89 -2.68 -16.64 1.28
CA LEU A 89 -1.57 -16.15 0.45
C LEU A 89 -1.23 -17.03 -0.77
N GLY A 90 -1.92 -18.16 -0.97
CA GLY A 90 -1.61 -19.08 -2.08
C GLY A 90 -1.72 -18.46 -3.48
N ASN A 91 -2.41 -17.32 -3.60
CA ASN A 91 -2.67 -16.62 -4.85
C ASN A 91 -2.23 -15.15 -4.86
N ALA A 92 -1.71 -14.64 -3.73
CA ALA A 92 -1.24 -13.26 -3.60
C ALA A 92 0.29 -13.20 -3.77
N PRO A 93 0.84 -12.16 -4.42
CA PRO A 93 2.28 -12.02 -4.55
C PRO A 93 2.96 -12.02 -3.18
N PRO A 94 4.14 -12.66 -3.04
CA PRO A 94 4.84 -12.71 -1.76
C PRO A 94 5.15 -11.30 -1.30
N LEU A 95 4.94 -11.00 -0.01
CA LEU A 95 5.15 -9.67 0.58
C LEU A 95 6.55 -9.10 0.36
N SER A 96 7.55 -9.96 0.09
CA SER A 96 8.89 -9.51 -0.31
C SER A 96 8.87 -8.74 -1.62
N VAL A 97 7.99 -9.12 -2.56
CA VAL A 97 7.79 -8.41 -3.83
C VAL A 97 7.11 -7.07 -3.59
N LEU A 98 6.02 -7.02 -2.79
CA LEU A 98 5.38 -5.74 -2.47
C LEU A 98 6.29 -4.81 -1.68
N GLN A 99 7.12 -5.33 -0.76
CA GLN A 99 8.12 -4.52 -0.06
C GLN A 99 9.18 -3.98 -1.00
N SER A 100 9.75 -4.81 -1.86
CA SER A 100 10.73 -4.35 -2.85
C SER A 100 10.13 -3.36 -3.84
N GLU A 101 8.87 -3.55 -4.24
CA GLU A 101 8.18 -2.62 -5.13
C GLU A 101 7.88 -1.31 -4.42
N LEU A 102 7.40 -1.35 -3.17
CA LEU A 102 7.20 -0.19 -2.34
C LEU A 102 8.51 0.57 -2.10
N GLU A 103 9.60 -0.11 -1.74
CA GLU A 103 10.92 0.51 -1.57
C GLU A 103 11.42 1.12 -2.88
N ARG A 104 11.13 0.50 -4.02
CA ARG A 104 11.50 1.00 -5.35
C ARG A 104 10.69 2.23 -5.72
N ILE A 105 9.38 2.23 -5.48
CA ILE A 105 8.49 3.37 -5.69
C ILE A 105 8.85 4.50 -4.71
N LEU A 106 9.10 4.18 -3.44
CA LEU A 106 9.60 5.12 -2.45
C LEU A 106 10.94 5.68 -2.87
N THR A 107 11.89 4.88 -3.34
CA THR A 107 13.18 5.39 -3.82
C THR A 107 12.99 6.31 -5.02
N HIS A 108 12.05 6.00 -5.92
CA HIS A 108 11.74 6.81 -7.10
C HIS A 108 11.02 8.12 -6.73
N LEU A 109 10.16 8.11 -5.70
CA LEU A 109 9.44 9.28 -5.20
C LEU A 109 10.29 10.12 -4.24
N LYS A 110 11.12 9.47 -3.42
CA LYS A 110 12.03 10.03 -2.41
C LYS A 110 13.34 10.46 -3.00
N GLN A 111 13.67 10.13 -4.26
CA GLN A 111 14.71 10.83 -5.01
C GLN A 111 14.39 12.33 -4.98
N PRO A 112 15.05 13.12 -4.12
CA PRO A 112 14.96 14.56 -4.19
C PRO A 112 15.74 14.92 -5.48
N TYR A 113 15.61 16.07 -6.12
CA TYR A 113 16.17 17.28 -5.54
C TYR A 113 17.57 17.10 -4.88
N LEU A 114 18.35 16.08 -5.29
CA LEU A 114 19.78 15.98 -5.05
C LEU A 114 20.42 17.07 -5.90
N GLY A 115 20.50 18.24 -5.26
CA GLY A 115 21.44 19.32 -5.52
C GLY A 115 22.10 19.34 -6.89
N ARG A 116 21.55 20.17 -7.77
CA ARG A 116 22.41 21.08 -8.51
C ARG A 116 22.95 22.10 -7.51
N VAL A 117 24.10 21.82 -6.91
CA VAL A 117 25.02 22.83 -6.35
C VAL A 117 26.45 22.44 -6.70
#